data_AF-A0A3P7DNS6-F1
#
_entry.id   AF-A0A3P7DNS6-F1
#
_cell.length_a   1.000
_cell.length_b   1.000
_cell.length_c   1.000
_cell.angle_alpha   90.00
_cell.angle_beta   90.00
_cell.angle_gamma   90.00
#
_symmetry.space_group_name_H-M   'P 1'
#
loop_
_entity.id
_entity.type
_entity.pdbx_description
1 polymer ?
#
loop_
_entity_poly.entity_id
_entity_poly.type
_entity_poly.pdbx_seq_one_letter_code
_entity_poly.pdbx_strand_id
1 'polypeptide(L)'
;MVLQLSNFRNLGKKIVCVGRNYKEHALELGNAIPKIPLFFAKSTNSYVSQGQLIVPPPGCKILHQEVELGVIFSKTAKNIPSSRAFNYIGGYTVALDMTARDFQVICHHTPLHR
;
A
#
# COMPACT_ATOMS: atom_id res chain seq x y z
N MET A 1 8.57 -8.96 22.00
CA MET A 1 7.68 -8.14 21.13
C MET A 1 8.44 -7.46 19.98
N VAL A 2 9.53 -6.73 20.25
CA VAL A 2 10.34 -6.07 19.20
C VAL A 2 10.89 -7.06 18.14
N LEU A 3 11.42 -8.21 18.58
CA LEU A 3 11.89 -9.30 17.70
C LEU A 3 10.82 -9.87 16.75
N GLN A 4 9.54 -9.75 17.10
CA GLN A 4 8.45 -10.26 16.27
C GLN A 4 8.10 -9.25 15.16
N LEU A 5 8.30 -7.95 15.42
CA LEU A 5 8.03 -6.87 14.47
C LEU A 5 9.13 -6.71 13.43
N SER A 6 10.40 -7.01 13.76
CA SER A 6 11.47 -7.01 12.75
C SER A 6 11.21 -8.01 11.62
N ASN A 7 10.43 -9.06 11.89
CA ASN A 7 10.03 -10.10 10.95
C ASN A 7 8.58 -9.93 10.42
N PHE A 8 7.99 -8.72 10.49
CA PHE A 8 6.59 -8.49 10.10
C PHE A 8 6.27 -8.95 8.67
N ARG A 9 7.24 -8.92 7.74
CA ARG A 9 7.07 -9.37 6.35
C ARG A 9 6.69 -10.85 6.24
N ASN A 10 7.18 -11.69 7.16
CA ASN A 10 6.90 -13.13 7.18
C ASN A 10 5.70 -13.51 8.06
N LEU A 11 5.22 -12.60 8.91
CA LEU A 11 4.13 -12.85 9.87
C LEU A 11 2.85 -12.06 9.56
N GLY A 12 2.97 -10.98 8.78
CA GLY A 12 1.88 -10.09 8.43
C GLY A 12 0.82 -10.82 7.63
N LYS A 13 -0.45 -10.55 7.94
CA LYS A 13 -1.60 -11.22 7.31
C LYS A 13 -2.32 -10.37 6.27
N LYS A 14 -2.12 -9.06 6.30
CA LYS A 14 -2.80 -8.07 5.44
C LYS A 14 -1.89 -6.89 5.19
N ILE A 15 -1.99 -6.31 4.01
CA ILE A 15 -1.41 -5.01 3.65
C ILE A 15 -2.57 -4.15 3.14
N VAL A 16 -2.76 -2.99 3.75
CA VAL A 16 -3.79 -2.01 3.37
C VAL A 16 -3.07 -0.75 2.93
N CYS A 17 -3.43 -0.25 1.75
CA CYS A 17 -2.82 0.92 1.13
C CYS A 17 -3.82 2.05 1.04
N VAL A 18 -3.31 3.29 0.98
CA VAL A 18 -4.11 4.50 0.83
C VAL A 18 -3.68 5.21 -0.45
N GLY A 19 -4.59 5.32 -1.41
CA GLY A 19 -4.36 6.06 -2.65
C GLY A 19 -4.65 7.56 -2.47
N ARG A 20 -3.90 8.39 -3.21
CA ARG A 20 -4.13 9.85 -3.32
C ARG A 20 -4.06 10.60 -1.98
N ASN A 21 -3.14 10.21 -1.12
CA ASN A 21 -2.95 10.83 0.21
C ASN A 21 -1.99 12.04 0.19
N TYR A 22 -1.32 12.29 -0.93
CA TYR A 22 -0.53 13.50 -1.20
C TYR A 22 -1.21 14.30 -2.30
N LYS A 23 -1.47 15.58 -2.03
CA LYS A 23 -2.25 16.45 -2.92
C LYS A 23 -1.57 16.59 -4.29
N GLU A 24 -0.26 16.78 -4.28
CA GLU A 24 0.57 16.97 -5.47
C GLU A 24 0.50 15.74 -6.37
N HIS A 25 0.58 14.54 -5.80
CA HIS A 25 0.50 13.30 -6.55
C HIS A 25 -0.91 13.04 -7.12
N ALA A 26 -1.96 13.42 -6.38
CA ALA A 26 -3.33 13.35 -6.91
C ALA A 26 -3.49 14.25 -8.15
N LEU A 27 -2.93 15.46 -8.11
CA LEU A 27 -2.96 16.41 -9.23
C LEU A 27 -2.08 15.98 -10.41
N GLU A 28 -0.90 15.42 -10.13
CA GLU A 28 0.04 14.88 -11.14
C GLU A 28 -0.65 13.86 -12.07
N LEU A 29 -1.45 12.96 -11.49
CA LEU A 29 -2.19 11.94 -12.24
C LEU A 29 -3.54 12.43 -12.79
N GLY A 30 -3.83 13.73 -12.75
CA GLY A 30 -5.08 14.31 -13.23
C GLY A 30 -6.33 13.89 -12.43
N ASN A 31 -6.14 13.47 -11.18
CA ASN A 31 -7.20 12.92 -10.36
C ASN A 31 -7.80 13.96 -9.40
N ALA A 32 -9.10 13.86 -9.15
CA ALA A 32 -9.73 14.62 -8.07
C ALA A 32 -9.19 14.17 -6.70
N ILE A 33 -8.98 15.15 -5.80
CA ILE A 33 -8.61 14.90 -4.40
C ILE A 33 -9.84 14.27 -3.72
N PRO A 34 -9.71 13.05 -3.19
CA PRO A 34 -10.85 12.36 -2.62
C PRO A 34 -11.22 12.97 -1.25
N LYS A 35 -12.53 13.05 -0.95
CA LYS A 35 -13.03 13.54 0.36
C LYS A 35 -12.85 12.51 1.48
N ILE A 36 -12.73 11.24 1.11
CA ILE A 36 -12.46 10.11 1.99
C ILE A 36 -11.28 9.33 1.42
N PRO A 37 -10.40 8.75 2.25
CA PRO A 37 -9.25 8.00 1.73
C PRO A 37 -9.67 6.84 0.84
N LEU A 38 -9.00 6.69 -0.31
CA LEU A 38 -9.18 5.54 -1.19
C LEU A 38 -8.38 4.37 -0.65
N PHE A 39 -9.02 3.26 -0.32
CA PHE A 39 -8.35 2.06 0.18
C PHE A 39 -8.25 0.99 -0.90
N PHE A 40 -7.11 0.31 -0.94
CA PHE A 40 -6.91 -0.95 -1.65
C PHE A 40 -6.03 -1.87 -0.81
N ALA A 41 -5.89 -3.12 -1.24
CA ALA A 41 -5.09 -4.10 -0.52
C ALA A 41 -4.03 -4.71 -1.43
N LYS A 42 -2.90 -5.07 -0.83
CA LYS A 42 -1.92 -5.97 -1.43
C LYS A 42 -1.92 -7.29 -0.67
N SER A 43 -1.66 -8.37 -1.39
CA SER A 43 -1.51 -9.69 -0.79
C SER A 43 -0.16 -9.80 -0.08
N THR A 44 -0.05 -10.65 0.94
CA THR A 44 1.18 -10.82 1.74
C THR A 44 2.34 -11.38 0.92
N ASN A 45 2.06 -12.09 -0.17
CA ASN A 45 3.08 -12.53 -1.13
C ASN A 45 3.68 -11.38 -1.98
N SER A 46 3.18 -10.15 -1.85
CA SER A 46 3.79 -8.97 -2.49
C SER A 46 4.99 -8.40 -1.74
N TYR A 47 5.27 -8.88 -0.52
CA TYR A 47 6.48 -8.46 0.19
C TYR A 47 7.73 -8.89 -0.57
N VAL A 48 8.56 -7.90 -0.91
CA VAL A 48 9.91 -8.08 -1.42
C VAL A 48 10.84 -7.46 -0.38
N SER A 49 11.73 -8.27 0.19
CA SER A 49 12.71 -7.84 1.19
C SER A 49 13.94 -7.24 0.51
N GLN A 50 14.70 -6.44 1.26
CA GLN A 50 15.98 -5.91 0.80
C GLN A 50 16.88 -7.05 0.28
N GLY A 51 17.48 -6.84 -0.90
CA GLY A 51 18.30 -7.85 -1.59
C GLY A 51 17.53 -8.77 -2.53
N GLN A 52 16.19 -8.78 -2.48
CA GLN A 52 15.37 -9.48 -3.47
C GLN A 52 15.06 -8.57 -4.67
N LEU A 53 14.76 -9.18 -5.82
CA LEU A 53 14.44 -8.48 -7.05
C LEU A 53 12.97 -8.07 -7.10
N ILE A 54 12.71 -6.87 -7.64
CA ILE A 54 11.36 -6.46 -8.04
C ILE A 54 11.07 -7.07 -9.41
N VAL A 55 10.02 -7.88 -9.49
CA VAL A 55 9.63 -8.58 -10.73
C VAL A 55 8.33 -7.97 -11.26
N PRO A 56 8.35 -7.29 -12.42
CA PRO A 56 7.12 -6.82 -13.06
C PRO A 56 6.21 -8.00 -13.44
N PRO A 57 4.87 -7.85 -13.38
CA PRO A 57 3.98 -8.90 -13.82
C PRO A 57 4.11 -9.12 -15.35
N PRO A 58 3.87 -10.36 -15.85
CA PRO A 58 3.92 -10.64 -17.28
C PRO A 58 3.04 -9.68 -18.09
N GLY A 59 3.60 -9.11 -19.14
CA GLY A 59 2.91 -8.15 -20.01
C GLY A 59 3.00 -6.68 -19.58
N CYS A 60 3.42 -6.39 -18.34
CA CYS A 60 3.59 -5.02 -17.87
C CYS A 60 4.66 -4.29 -18.70
N LYS A 61 4.30 -3.12 -19.24
CA LYS A 61 5.17 -2.22 -19.99
C LYS A 61 5.53 -0.96 -19.22
N ILE A 62 4.66 -0.54 -18.30
CA ILE A 62 4.83 0.70 -17.54
C ILE A 62 4.77 0.39 -16.05
N LEU A 63 5.94 0.10 -15.45
CA LEU A 63 6.06 -0.13 -14.02
C LEU A 63 6.44 1.19 -13.32
N HIS A 64 5.60 1.67 -12.41
CA HIS A 64 5.87 2.85 -11.58
C HIS A 64 6.34 2.43 -10.19
N GLN A 65 7.26 3.23 -9.64
CA GLN A 65 7.63 3.21 -8.23
C GLN A 65 6.91 4.34 -7.50
N GLU A 66 6.36 4.05 -6.33
CA GLU A 66 5.75 5.02 -5.43
C GLU A 66 6.37 4.81 -4.04
N VAL A 67 7.12 5.79 -3.54
CA VAL A 67 7.76 5.70 -2.22
C VAL A 67 6.75 6.09 -1.15
N GLU A 68 6.47 5.18 -0.22
CA GLU A 68 5.42 5.34 0.77
C GLU A 68 5.91 5.03 2.19
N LEU A 69 5.28 5.67 3.19
CA LEU A 69 5.47 5.34 4.60
C LEU A 69 4.57 4.16 4.99
N GLY A 70 5.17 3.02 5.30
CA GLY A 70 4.48 1.86 5.87
C GLY A 70 4.32 1.99 7.39
N VAL A 71 3.09 1.85 7.87
CA VAL A 71 2.76 1.82 9.32
C VAL A 71 2.50 0.38 9.75
N ILE A 72 3.31 -0.14 10.67
CA ILE A 72 3.23 -1.53 11.13
C ILE A 72 2.40 -1.57 12.42
N PHE A 73 1.32 -2.34 12.44
CA PHE A 73 0.48 -2.52 13.62
C PHE A 73 1.05 -3.61 14.54
N SER A 74 1.15 -3.34 15.84
CA SER A 74 1.68 -4.29 16.85
C SER A 74 0.61 -5.17 17.49
N LYS A 75 -0.66 -4.81 17.36
CA LYS A 75 -1.80 -5.52 17.97
C LYS A 75 -3.08 -5.31 17.16
N THR A 76 -4.05 -6.19 17.36
CA THR A 76 -5.35 -6.12 16.71
C THR A 76 -6.03 -4.79 16.98
N ALA A 77 -6.41 -4.08 15.92
CA ALA A 77 -7.13 -2.82 15.97
C ALA A 77 -8.55 -3.03 15.43
N LYS A 78 -9.56 -2.56 16.15
CA LYS A 78 -10.96 -2.61 15.73
C LYS A 78 -11.71 -1.41 16.29
N ASN A 79 -12.32 -0.60 15.43
CA ASN A 79 -13.10 0.59 15.81
C ASN A 79 -12.35 1.50 16.80
N ILE A 80 -11.08 1.79 16.51
CA ILE A 80 -10.21 2.59 17.39
C ILE A 80 -10.52 4.08 17.20
N PRO A 81 -10.74 4.87 18.26
CA PRO A 81 -10.83 6.32 18.14
C PRO A 81 -9.47 6.90 17.72
N SER A 82 -9.46 7.94 16.89
CA SER A 82 -8.24 8.54 16.33
C SER A 82 -7.21 8.92 17.40
N SER A 83 -7.69 9.39 18.57
CA SER A 83 -6.84 9.75 19.72
C SER A 83 -6.04 8.59 20.31
N ARG A 84 -6.39 7.34 20.01
CA ARG A 84 -5.69 6.14 20.46
C ARG A 84 -4.93 5.42 19.36
N ALA A 85 -4.99 5.88 18.10
CA ALA A 85 -4.42 5.18 16.96
C ALA A 85 -2.92 4.86 17.13
N PHE A 86 -2.13 5.83 17.60
CA PHE A 86 -0.70 5.67 17.83
C PHE A 86 -0.35 4.55 18.83
N ASN A 87 -1.25 4.22 19.77
CA ASN A 87 -1.01 3.13 20.71
C ASN A 87 -0.99 1.75 20.05
N TYR A 88 -1.47 1.62 18.81
CA TYR A 88 -1.51 0.38 18.03
C TYR A 88 -0.34 0.25 17.05
N ILE A 89 0.44 1.31 16.86
CA ILE A 89 1.60 1.30 15.97
C ILE A 89 2.76 0.62 16.69
N GLY A 90 3.33 -0.40 16.04
CA GLY A 90 4.54 -1.09 16.48
C GLY A 90 5.83 -0.50 15.89
N GLY A 91 5.72 0.17 14.75
CA GLY A 91 6.86 0.78 14.07
C GLY A 91 6.51 1.21 12.66
N TYR A 92 7.55 1.56 11.90
CA TYR A 92 7.44 2.09 10.55
C TYR A 92 8.44 1.40 9.63
N THR A 93 8.17 1.47 8.32
CA THR A 93 9.10 1.05 7.27
C THR A 93 8.96 2.01 6.08
N VAL A 94 10.00 2.16 5.28
CA VAL A 94 9.84 2.65 3.91
C VAL A 94 9.31 1.50 3.06
N ALA A 95 8.34 1.78 2.19
CA ALA A 95 7.77 0.82 1.26
C ALA A 95 7.77 1.40 -0.17
N LEU A 96 7.78 0.51 -1.16
CA LEU A 96 7.50 0.85 -2.55
C LEU A 96 6.15 0.27 -2.94
N ASP A 97 5.17 1.14 -3.24
CA ASP A 97 3.91 0.72 -3.86
C ASP A 97 4.11 0.54 -5.37
N MET A 98 4.75 -0.58 -5.72
CA MET A 98 4.99 -0.93 -7.11
C MET A 98 3.67 -1.13 -7.84
N THR A 99 3.50 -0.38 -8.93
CA THR A 99 2.23 -0.31 -9.68
C THR A 99 2.48 -0.51 -11.17
N ALA A 100 1.86 -1.54 -11.75
CA ALA A 100 1.74 -1.70 -13.20
C ALA A 100 0.71 -0.68 -13.72
N ARG A 101 1.20 0.49 -14.16
CA ARG A 101 0.34 1.65 -14.45
C ARG A 101 -0.54 1.43 -15.66
N ASP A 102 0.00 0.81 -16.69
CA ASP A 102 -0.72 0.38 -17.88
C ASP A 102 -1.92 -0.51 -17.51
N PHE A 103 -1.73 -1.46 -16.60
CA PHE A 103 -2.81 -2.33 -16.13
C PHE A 103 -3.84 -1.55 -15.31
N GLN A 104 -3.37 -0.67 -14.41
CA GLN A 104 -4.26 0.16 -13.61
C GLN A 104 -5.15 1.07 -14.48
N VAL A 105 -4.58 1.68 -15.53
CA VAL A 105 -5.35 2.49 -16.48
C VAL A 105 -6.45 1.66 -17.14
N ILE A 106 -6.15 0.44 -17.58
CA ILE A 106 -7.16 -0.47 -18.12
C ILE A 106 -8.24 -0.77 -17.08
N CYS A 107 -7.86 -1.11 -15.83
CA CYS A 107 -8.81 -1.38 -14.75
C CYS A 107 -9.71 -0.20 -14.40
N HIS A 108 -9.23 1.04 -14.53
CA HIS A 108 -10.05 2.24 -14.29
C HIS A 108 -11.04 2.54 -15.42
N HIS A 109 -10.72 2.19 -16.67
CA HIS A 109 -11.55 2.51 -17.84
C HIS A 109 -12.40 1.34 -18.34
N THR A 110 -12.13 0.13 -17.88
CA THR A 110 -12.97 -1.03 -18.19
C THR A 110 -14.22 -0.96 -17.32
N PRO A 111 -15.42 -0.79 -17.90
CA PRO A 111 -16.64 -0.95 -17.13
C PRO A 111 -16.61 -2.37 -16.56
N LEU A 112 -16.78 -2.52 -15.25
CA LEU A 112 -17.05 -3.81 -14.65
C LEU A 112 -18.42 -4.26 -15.15
N HIS A 113 -18.48 -4.76 -16.38
CA HIS A 113 -19.59 -5.57 -16.87
C HIS A 113 -19.50 -6.91 -16.14
N ARG A 114 -20.08 -6.92 -14.94
CA ARG A 114 -20.60 -8.12 -14.30
C ARG A 114 -22.08 -7.94 -14.08
#